data_AF-A0A7S2QYN3-F1
#
_entry.id   AF-A0A7S2QYN3-F1
#
_cell.length_a   1.000
_cell.length_b   1.000
_cell.length_c   1.000
_cell.angle_alpha   90.00
_cell.angle_beta   90.00
_cell.angle_gamma   90.00
#
_symmetry.space_group_name_H-M   'P 1'
#
loop_
_entity.id
_entity.type
_entity.pdbx_description
1 polymer ?
#
loop_
_entity_poly.entity_id
_entity_poly.type
_entity_poly.pdbx_seq_one_letter_code
_entity_poly.pdbx_strand_id
1 'polypeptide(L)'
;MSRVDDALEDGDVSDVPPSTRPDGLYACQRIGCDAYYLPGDTNTHGGCRYHPQPPKFHDGLKSWPCCSKSSIDFGDFMAIPGCAVGAHTLRKPAKVANAPEATASAIIAPVMPMSLEAKARGDDAVARETCARCSAGFYCSEHAG
;
A
#
# COMPACT_ATOMS: atom_id res chain seq x y z
N MET A 1 -32.96 46.21 -15.26
CA MET A 1 -32.20 46.01 -14.02
C MET A 1 -31.38 44.76 -14.19
N SER A 2 -30.07 44.93 -14.29
CA SER A 2 -29.06 43.91 -14.47
C SER A 2 -29.04 42.93 -13.31
N ARG A 3 -28.86 41.65 -13.61
CA ARG A 3 -28.06 40.74 -12.80
C ARG A 3 -27.46 39.69 -13.73
N VAL A 4 -26.18 39.91 -14.01
CA VAL A 4 -25.27 38.89 -14.50
C VAL A 4 -24.97 38.04 -13.27
N ASP A 5 -25.49 36.83 -13.22
CA ASP A 5 -25.10 35.86 -12.20
C ASP A 5 -24.36 34.73 -12.92
N ASP A 6 -23.06 34.96 -12.97
CA ASP A 6 -21.96 34.00 -12.79
C ASP A 6 -21.97 32.72 -13.63
N ALA A 7 -21.27 32.82 -14.76
CA ALA A 7 -20.63 31.66 -15.38
C ALA A 7 -19.51 31.17 -14.46
N LEU A 8 -19.75 30.11 -13.70
CA LEU A 8 -18.68 29.23 -13.25
C LEU A 8 -18.73 28.00 -14.16
N GLU A 9 -17.85 28.00 -15.14
CA GLU A 9 -17.72 26.96 -16.16
C GLU A 9 -17.61 25.57 -15.49
N ASP A 10 -18.57 24.70 -15.80
CA ASP A 10 -18.51 23.25 -15.56
C ASP A 10 -17.35 22.66 -16.39
N GLY A 11 -16.13 22.85 -15.90
CA GLY A 11 -14.95 22.18 -16.42
C GLY A 11 -15.07 20.68 -16.22
N ASP A 12 -15.18 19.95 -17.33
CA ASP A 12 -15.15 18.50 -17.43
C ASP A 12 -14.02 17.89 -16.59
N VAL A 13 -14.36 17.46 -15.38
CA VAL A 13 -13.50 16.83 -14.37
C VAL A 13 -13.17 15.39 -14.74
N SER A 14 -13.02 15.09 -16.02
CA SER A 14 -12.92 13.72 -16.51
C SER A 14 -11.48 13.33 -16.91
N ASP A 15 -10.61 14.31 -17.18
CA ASP A 15 -9.22 14.07 -17.61
C ASP A 15 -8.16 14.40 -16.54
N VAL A 16 -8.58 14.51 -15.27
CA VAL A 16 -7.65 14.81 -14.19
C VAL A 16 -6.79 13.56 -13.91
N PRO A 17 -5.46 13.57 -14.20
CA PRO A 17 -4.61 12.42 -13.91
C PRO A 17 -4.69 12.09 -12.42
N PRO A 18 -4.51 10.81 -12.01
CA PRO A 18 -5.01 10.23 -10.75
C PRO A 18 -4.46 10.83 -9.44
N SER A 19 -3.75 11.95 -9.50
CA SER A 19 -3.14 12.60 -8.35
C SER A 19 -3.24 14.14 -8.39
N THR A 20 -4.03 14.72 -9.28
CA THR A 20 -4.32 16.16 -9.24
C THR A 20 -5.58 16.39 -8.42
N ARG A 21 -5.47 17.21 -7.38
CA ARG A 21 -6.64 17.71 -6.65
C ARG A 21 -7.34 18.80 -7.44
N PRO A 22 -8.64 19.05 -7.21
CA PRO A 22 -9.35 20.19 -7.81
C PRO A 22 -8.67 21.54 -7.46
N ASP A 23 -7.92 21.61 -6.36
CA ASP A 23 -7.13 22.78 -5.96
C ASP A 23 -5.86 23.01 -6.80
N GLY A 24 -5.61 22.20 -7.84
CA GLY A 24 -4.41 22.26 -8.68
C GLY A 24 -3.14 21.71 -8.02
N LEU A 25 -3.24 21.21 -6.78
CA LEU A 25 -2.13 20.59 -6.05
C LEU A 25 -1.95 19.12 -6.40
N TYR A 26 -0.69 18.69 -6.45
CA TYR A 26 -0.27 17.35 -6.82
C TYR A 26 0.15 16.59 -5.55
N ALA A 27 -0.34 15.36 -5.37
CA ALA A 27 0.13 14.49 -4.29
C ALA A 27 1.51 13.91 -4.62
N CYS A 28 2.48 14.03 -3.70
CA CYS A 28 3.78 13.41 -3.88
C CYS A 28 3.67 11.88 -3.79
N GLN A 29 4.27 11.17 -4.74
CA GLN A 29 4.26 9.70 -4.78
C GLN A 29 5.56 9.05 -4.30
N ARG A 30 6.45 9.80 -3.64
CA ARG A 30 7.64 9.21 -3.02
C ARG A 30 7.35 8.69 -1.64
N ILE A 31 8.01 7.59 -1.31
CA ILE A 31 7.77 6.85 -0.08
C ILE A 31 8.18 7.72 1.12
N GLY A 32 7.27 7.90 2.07
CA GLY A 32 7.50 8.73 3.26
C GLY A 32 7.36 10.23 3.04
N CYS A 33 6.76 10.67 1.93
CA CYS A 33 6.39 12.06 1.70
C CYS A 33 4.88 12.20 1.45
N ASP A 34 4.18 12.85 2.38
CA ASP A 34 2.72 13.08 2.30
C ASP A 34 2.36 14.50 1.86
N ALA A 35 3.33 15.24 1.32
CA ALA A 35 3.14 16.63 0.91
C ALA A 35 2.33 16.75 -0.40
N TYR A 36 1.53 17.82 -0.44
CA TYR A 36 0.91 18.34 -1.65
C TYR A 36 1.76 19.49 -2.18
N TYR A 37 1.99 19.54 -3.49
CA TYR A 37 2.88 20.52 -4.10
C TYR A 37 2.28 21.07 -5.39
N LEU A 38 2.64 22.32 -5.73
CA LEU A 38 2.30 22.90 -7.03
C LEU A 38 3.28 22.38 -8.09
N PRO A 39 2.79 21.91 -9.26
CA PRO A 39 3.66 21.53 -10.37
C PRO A 39 4.37 22.78 -10.96
N GLY A 40 5.53 22.60 -11.58
CA GLY A 40 6.31 23.68 -12.18
C GLY A 40 7.47 24.17 -11.30
N ASP A 41 7.80 25.46 -11.39
CA ASP A 41 9.03 26.04 -10.83
C ASP A 41 9.10 26.07 -9.29
N THR A 42 7.96 25.95 -8.61
CA THR A 42 7.91 25.87 -7.13
C THR A 42 8.42 24.53 -6.60
N ASN A 43 8.51 23.50 -7.45
CA ASN A 43 8.95 22.17 -7.05
C ASN A 43 10.48 22.05 -7.02
N THR A 44 11.08 22.59 -5.96
CA THR A 44 12.54 22.59 -5.79
C THR A 44 13.08 21.25 -5.32
N HIS A 45 14.35 20.96 -5.64
CA HIS A 45 15.03 19.72 -5.21
C HIS A 45 15.14 19.57 -3.68
N GLY A 46 14.91 20.62 -2.89
CA GLY A 46 14.92 20.57 -1.42
C GLY A 46 13.57 20.24 -0.78
N GLY A 47 12.47 20.32 -1.53
CA GLY A 47 11.12 20.36 -0.96
C GLY A 47 10.59 19.03 -0.42
N CYS A 48 11.14 17.90 -0.86
CA CYS A 48 10.63 16.59 -0.48
C CYS A 48 11.68 15.75 0.22
N ARG A 49 11.31 15.21 1.38
CA ARG A 49 12.08 14.24 2.14
C ARG A 49 11.43 12.86 1.99
N TYR A 50 12.20 11.86 1.57
CA TYR A 50 11.65 10.55 1.22
C TYR A 50 12.63 9.41 1.45
N HIS A 51 12.14 8.18 1.41
CA HIS A 51 12.94 6.96 1.41
C HIS A 51 13.13 6.43 -0.02
N PRO A 52 14.37 6.31 -0.54
CA PRO A 52 14.63 5.85 -1.90
C PRO A 52 14.47 4.33 -2.06
N GLN A 53 14.43 3.58 -0.96
CA GLN A 53 14.27 2.12 -0.95
C GLN A 53 12.94 1.74 -0.27
N PRO A 54 12.25 0.70 -0.75
CA PRO A 54 11.04 0.21 -0.11
C PRO A 54 11.34 -0.38 1.28
N PRO A 55 10.33 -0.44 2.17
CA PRO A 55 10.51 -1.01 3.50
C PRO A 55 10.73 -2.53 3.43
N LYS A 56 11.50 -3.08 4.37
CA LYS A 56 11.76 -4.52 4.53
C LYS A 56 11.21 -4.99 5.88
N PHE A 57 10.43 -6.08 5.86
CA PHE A 57 9.74 -6.62 7.04
C PHE A 57 10.21 -8.06 7.30
N HIS A 58 10.88 -8.31 8.43
CA HIS A 58 11.30 -9.64 8.88
C HIS A 58 11.25 -9.73 10.40
N ASP A 59 10.84 -10.88 10.95
CA ASP A 59 10.88 -11.19 12.38
C ASP A 59 10.18 -10.12 13.26
N GLY A 60 9.08 -9.55 12.76
CA GLY A 60 8.35 -8.47 13.42
C GLY A 60 9.00 -7.08 13.33
N LEU A 61 10.25 -7.00 12.85
CA LEU A 61 11.00 -5.78 12.65
C LEU A 61 10.72 -5.16 11.27
N LYS A 62 10.40 -3.86 11.29
CA LYS A 62 10.12 -3.04 10.11
C LYS A 62 11.32 -2.14 9.89
N SER A 63 11.91 -2.17 8.70
CA SER A 63 13.17 -1.46 8.43
C SER A 63 13.15 -0.70 7.11
N TRP A 64 13.87 0.42 7.08
CA TRP A 64 14.15 1.21 5.89
C TRP A 64 15.57 0.91 5.41
N PRO A 65 15.77 0.10 4.34
CA PRO A 65 17.10 -0.29 3.88
C PRO A 65 17.98 0.89 3.46
N CYS A 66 17.36 1.98 3.01
CA CYS A 66 18.06 3.20 2.59
C CYS A 66 18.79 3.94 3.70
N CYS A 67 18.44 3.74 4.97
CA CYS A 67 19.06 4.44 6.10
C CYS A 67 19.23 3.58 7.36
N SER A 68 18.98 2.28 7.27
CA SER A 68 19.09 1.29 8.34
C SER A 68 18.27 1.59 9.60
N LYS A 69 17.28 2.49 9.51
CA LYS A 69 16.36 2.78 10.60
C LYS A 69 15.29 1.68 10.66
N SER A 70 14.91 1.29 11.86
CA SER A 70 13.92 0.24 12.08
C SER A 70 13.10 0.46 13.33
N SER A 71 11.93 -0.18 13.39
CA SER A 71 11.10 -0.27 14.59
C SER A 71 10.28 -1.57 14.60
N ILE A 72 9.96 -2.05 15.79
CA ILE A 72 9.01 -3.16 15.99
C ILE A 72 7.57 -2.62 15.98
N ASP A 73 7.35 -1.38 16.41
CA ASP A 73 6.05 -0.73 16.34
C ASP A 73 5.76 -0.17 14.94
N PHE A 74 4.50 -0.25 14.50
CA PHE A 74 4.12 0.24 13.16
C PHE A 74 4.00 1.77 13.11
N GLY A 75 3.50 2.40 14.17
CA GLY A 75 3.37 3.86 14.25
C GLY A 75 4.74 4.53 14.23
N ASP A 76 5.65 4.05 15.08
CA ASP A 76 7.04 4.52 15.12
C ASP A 76 7.74 4.32 13.78
N PHE A 77 7.50 3.19 13.11
CA PHE A 77 8.06 2.91 11.79
C PHE A 77 7.60 3.93 10.73
N MET A 78 6.30 4.26 10.71
CA MET A 78 5.71 5.24 9.80
C MET A 78 6.18 6.67 10.11
N ALA A 79 6.49 6.96 11.38
CA ALA A 79 7.01 8.25 11.82
C ALA A 79 8.48 8.49 11.43
N ILE A 80 9.21 7.46 10.96
CA ILE A 80 10.62 7.61 10.54
C ILE A 80 10.70 8.55 9.32
N PRO A 81 11.32 9.75 9.45
CA PRO A 81 11.37 10.70 8.35
C PRO A 81 12.25 10.20 7.22
N GLY A 82 11.87 10.55 5.99
CA GLY A 82 12.65 10.29 4.79
C GLY A 82 14.11 10.71 4.92
N CYS A 83 15.03 9.86 4.46
CA CYS A 83 16.47 10.05 4.58
C CYS A 83 17.13 10.71 3.36
N ALA A 84 16.43 10.79 2.22
CA ALA A 84 16.89 11.47 1.00
C ALA A 84 16.07 12.74 0.75
N VAL A 85 16.63 13.65 -0.04
CA VAL A 85 16.01 14.93 -0.41
C VAL A 85 15.96 15.05 -1.94
N GLY A 86 14.85 15.56 -2.49
CA GLY A 86 14.66 15.73 -3.94
C GLY A 86 13.44 16.60 -4.27
N ALA A 87 13.13 16.78 -5.56
CA ALA A 87 11.96 17.53 -6.03
C ALA A 87 10.74 16.60 -6.11
N HIS A 88 9.56 16.95 -5.58
CA HIS A 88 8.36 16.09 -5.52
C HIS A 88 8.00 15.46 -6.88
N THR A 89 7.37 14.28 -6.88
CA THR A 89 7.01 13.56 -8.12
C THR A 89 5.56 13.08 -8.09
N LEU A 90 4.88 13.23 -9.22
CA LEU A 90 3.52 12.70 -9.44
C LEU A 90 3.52 11.21 -9.78
N ARG A 91 4.65 10.70 -10.28
CA ARG A 91 4.79 9.30 -10.66
C ARG A 91 5.39 8.52 -9.51
N LYS A 92 4.82 7.35 -9.23
CA LYS A 92 5.43 6.38 -8.31
C LYS A 92 6.81 5.99 -8.86
N PRO A 93 7.90 6.14 -8.09
CA PRO A 93 9.21 5.70 -8.53
C PRO A 93 9.16 4.20 -8.82
N ALA A 94 9.84 3.78 -9.90
CA ALA A 94 9.95 2.37 -10.24
C ALA A 94 10.54 1.61 -9.05
N LYS A 95 9.97 0.45 -8.72
CA LYS A 95 10.56 -0.44 -7.73
C LYS A 95 11.92 -0.86 -8.30
N VAL A 96 13.01 -0.42 -7.66
CA VAL A 96 14.33 -0.95 -7.97
C VAL A 96 14.30 -2.40 -7.47
N ALA A 97 14.23 -3.35 -8.40
CA ALA A 97 14.33 -4.76 -8.06
C ALA A 97 15.78 -5.02 -7.63
N ASN A 98 16.05 -4.92 -6.32
CA ASN A 98 17.31 -5.40 -5.80
C ASN A 98 17.22 -6.93 -5.70
N ALA A 99 18.20 -7.61 -6.30
CA ALA A 99 18.36 -9.05 -6.30
C ALA A 99 18.48 -9.59 -4.85
N PRO A 100 18.15 -10.85 -4.58
CA PRO A 100 18.17 -11.37 -3.21
C PRO A 100 19.60 -11.39 -2.69
N GLU A 101 19.89 -10.58 -1.67
CA GLU A 101 21.07 -10.74 -0.84
C GLU A 101 20.88 -12.02 -0.01
N ALA A 102 21.39 -13.13 -0.55
CA ALA A 102 21.63 -14.34 0.20
C ALA A 102 22.84 -14.08 1.11
N THR A 103 22.59 -13.86 2.40
CA THR A 103 23.57 -14.23 3.41
C THR A 103 22.99 -15.41 4.19
N ALA A 104 23.69 -16.53 4.06
CA ALA A 104 23.35 -17.78 4.68
C ALA A 104 23.56 -17.67 6.20
N SER A 105 22.52 -18.00 6.97
CA SER A 105 22.71 -18.54 8.31
C SER A 105 21.76 -19.72 8.47
N ALA A 106 22.35 -20.91 8.39
CA ALA A 106 21.68 -22.18 8.54
C ALA A 106 21.31 -22.42 10.01
N ILE A 107 20.03 -22.64 10.31
CA ILE A 107 19.58 -23.49 11.41
C ILE A 107 18.22 -24.15 11.08
N ILE A 108 18.33 -25.42 10.64
CA ILE A 108 17.45 -26.59 10.76
C ILE A 108 15.96 -26.31 11.10
N ALA A 109 15.08 -26.58 10.13
CA ALA A 109 13.63 -26.69 10.34
C ALA A 109 13.26 -28.03 11.01
N PRO A 110 12.42 -28.06 12.07
CA PRO A 110 11.65 -29.25 12.36
C PRO A 110 10.47 -29.34 11.39
N VAL A 111 10.49 -30.36 10.55
CA VAL A 111 9.33 -30.81 9.77
C VAL A 111 8.21 -31.21 10.72
N MET A 112 7.10 -30.48 10.71
CA MET A 112 5.85 -30.95 11.31
C MET A 112 5.06 -31.68 10.21
N PRO A 113 4.65 -32.94 10.42
CA PRO A 113 3.85 -33.67 9.45
C PRO A 113 2.44 -33.08 9.38
N MET A 114 1.96 -32.91 8.17
CA MET A 114 0.57 -32.54 7.87
C MET A 114 -0.35 -33.63 8.41
N SER A 115 -1.07 -33.37 9.51
CA SER A 115 -2.24 -34.18 9.87
C SER A 115 -3.39 -33.79 8.95
N LEU A 116 -3.55 -34.57 7.89
CA LEU A 116 -4.82 -34.80 7.22
C LEU A 116 -5.87 -35.32 8.25
N GLU A 117 -7.14 -34.96 8.02
CA GLU A 117 -8.35 -35.21 8.82
C GLU A 117 -8.77 -34.16 9.86
N ALA A 118 -9.37 -33.07 9.37
CA ALA A 118 -10.43 -32.34 10.10
C ALA A 118 -11.78 -32.59 9.39
N LYS A 119 -12.36 -33.79 9.56
CA LYS A 119 -13.73 -34.07 9.12
C LYS A 119 -14.68 -33.55 10.19
N ALA A 120 -15.12 -32.30 10.04
CA ALA A 120 -16.22 -31.76 10.83
C ALA A 120 -17.48 -32.60 10.55
N ARG A 121 -18.00 -33.22 11.60
CA ARG A 121 -19.33 -33.83 11.62
C ARG A 121 -20.34 -32.69 11.73
N GLY A 122 -20.98 -32.35 10.63
CA GLY A 122 -22.17 -31.49 10.57
C GLY A 122 -23.20 -32.18 9.69
N ASP A 123 -24.36 -32.49 10.25
CA ASP A 123 -25.48 -33.17 9.61
C ASP A 123 -26.21 -32.18 8.68
N ASP A 124 -25.68 -32.02 7.46
CA ASP A 124 -26.41 -31.89 6.18
C ASP A 124 -25.43 -31.40 5.10
N ALA A 125 -24.68 -32.34 4.51
CA ALA A 125 -23.75 -32.05 3.42
C ALA A 125 -24.48 -31.55 2.15
N VAL A 126 -25.76 -31.92 2.01
CA VAL A 126 -26.63 -31.67 0.85
C VAL A 126 -26.99 -30.19 0.69
N ALA A 127 -27.14 -29.45 1.80
CA ALA A 127 -27.36 -28.01 1.78
C ALA A 127 -26.12 -27.22 1.36
N ARG A 128 -24.91 -27.71 1.67
CA ARG A 128 -23.64 -27.02 1.31
C ARG A 128 -23.27 -27.20 -0.16
N GLU A 129 -23.60 -28.34 -0.76
CA GLU A 129 -23.37 -28.62 -2.18
C GLU A 129 -24.36 -27.90 -3.11
N THR A 130 -25.58 -27.62 -2.64
CA THR A 130 -26.60 -26.85 -3.39
C THR A 130 -26.46 -25.33 -3.21
N CYS A 131 -25.69 -24.87 -2.23
CA CYS A 131 -25.41 -23.45 -2.02
C CYS A 131 -24.30 -22.95 -2.96
N ALA A 132 -24.65 -22.00 -3.84
CA ALA A 132 -23.74 -21.48 -4.89
C ALA A 132 -22.42 -20.87 -4.37
N ARG A 133 -22.40 -20.32 -3.13
CA ARG A 133 -21.16 -19.79 -2.53
C ARG A 133 -20.30 -20.90 -1.93
N CYS A 134 -20.93 -21.86 -1.26
CA CYS A 134 -20.24 -22.98 -0.62
C CYS A 134 -19.66 -23.97 -1.65
N SER A 135 -20.42 -24.28 -2.71
CA SER A 135 -19.96 -25.18 -3.79
C SER A 135 -18.79 -24.62 -4.59
N ALA A 136 -18.67 -23.29 -4.63
CA ALA A 136 -17.52 -22.58 -5.19
C ALA A 136 -16.33 -22.47 -4.21
N GLY A 137 -16.43 -23.06 -3.01
CA GLY A 137 -15.35 -23.06 -2.01
C GLY A 137 -15.22 -21.76 -1.21
N PHE A 138 -16.21 -20.87 -1.27
CA PHE A 138 -16.23 -19.63 -0.50
C PHE A 138 -17.02 -19.79 0.79
N TYR A 139 -16.56 -19.10 1.84
CA TYR A 139 -17.24 -19.07 3.13
C TYR A 139 -18.65 -18.46 3.02
N CYS A 140 -19.63 -19.12 3.65
CA CYS A 140 -21.02 -18.70 3.73
C CYS A 140 -21.51 -18.83 5.18
N SER A 141 -22.04 -17.73 5.73
CA SER A 141 -22.45 -17.63 7.14
C SER A 141 -23.61 -18.56 7.52
N GLU A 142 -24.40 -19.00 6.55
CA GLU A 142 -25.59 -19.84 6.75
C GLU A 142 -25.25 -21.32 6.98
N HIS A 143 -24.04 -21.74 6.60
CA HIS A 143 -23.57 -23.13 6.71
C HIS A 143 -22.22 -23.24 7.43
N ALA A 144 -21.89 -22.25 8.25
CA ALA A 144 -20.63 -22.17 9.00
C ALA A 144 -20.62 -23.01 10.30
N GLY A 145 -21.59 -23.91 10.48
CA GLY A 145 -21.78 -24.77 11.66
C GLY A 145 -21.27 -26.19 11.47
#